data_AF-A0A0F9J5N2-F1
#
_entry.id   AF-A0A0F9J5N2-F1
#
_cell.length_a   1.000
_cell.length_b   1.000
_cell.length_c   1.000
_cell.angle_alpha   90.00
_cell.angle_beta   90.00
_cell.angle_gamma   90.00
#
_symmetry.space_group_name_H-M   'P 1'
#
loop_
_entity.id
_entity.type
_entity.pdbx_description
1 polymer ?
#
loop_
_entity_poly.entity_id
_entity_poly.type
_entity_poly.pdbx_seq_one_letter_code
_entity_poly.pdbx_strand_id
1 'polypeptide(L)'
;NKARYRRDAFGLKDKDFNPYPNELVETYVQYYTIPKKPDDWPKNLGWYQDDWFLQENEPFHQSLVDYGNFTELRDFKSVPPRELFETEYIYFAMLEAKKPKYYIDELRLDNPEWDEWGVAAGIWTRTMSEQRRRAGLSSTDLFLEDTAEAREKLRDIMRALGEELQ
;
A
#
# COMPACT_ATOMS: atom_id res chain seq x y z
N ASN A 1 8.13 -28.46 -7.27
CA ASN A 1 8.64 -27.08 -7.43
C ASN A 1 9.36 -26.56 -6.18
N LYS A 2 8.77 -26.68 -4.97
CA LYS A 2 9.37 -26.23 -3.68
C LYS A 2 10.86 -26.59 -3.46
N ALA A 3 11.24 -27.84 -3.75
CA ALA A 3 12.63 -28.29 -3.58
C ALA A 3 13.66 -27.55 -4.45
N ARG A 4 13.23 -27.00 -5.61
CA ARG A 4 14.08 -26.16 -6.45
C ARG A 4 14.37 -24.84 -5.74
N TYR A 5 13.33 -24.13 -5.30
CA TYR A 5 13.50 -22.84 -4.60
C TYR A 5 14.27 -22.96 -3.29
N ARG A 6 14.15 -24.09 -2.60
CA ARG A 6 14.98 -24.35 -1.41
C ARG A 6 16.47 -24.43 -1.78
N ARG A 7 16.80 -25.10 -2.89
CA ARG A 7 18.17 -25.15 -3.41
C ARG A 7 18.65 -23.77 -3.86
N ASP A 8 17.78 -23.01 -4.52
CA ASP A 8 18.09 -21.65 -4.98
C ASP A 8 18.44 -20.76 -3.78
N ALA A 9 17.63 -20.81 -2.71
CA ALA A 9 17.88 -20.07 -1.48
C ALA A 9 19.24 -20.40 -0.85
N PHE A 10 19.60 -21.70 -0.74
CA PHE A 10 20.93 -22.10 -0.26
C PHE A 10 22.09 -21.70 -1.18
N GLY A 11 21.80 -21.39 -2.44
CA GLY A 11 22.78 -20.88 -3.40
C GLY A 11 23.00 -19.37 -3.32
N LEU A 12 22.12 -18.63 -2.64
CA LEU A 12 22.22 -17.18 -2.52
C LEU A 12 23.35 -16.78 -1.57
N LYS A 13 24.01 -15.68 -1.96
CA LYS A 13 25.06 -15.04 -1.18
C LYS A 13 24.90 -13.53 -1.26
N ASP A 14 25.17 -12.86 -0.15
CA ASP A 14 25.24 -11.40 -0.12
C ASP A 14 26.55 -10.91 -0.78
N LYS A 15 26.73 -9.59 -0.79
CA LYS A 15 27.93 -8.92 -1.32
C LYS A 15 29.23 -9.34 -0.63
N ASP A 16 29.15 -9.82 0.61
CA ASP A 16 30.27 -10.25 1.45
C ASP A 16 30.46 -11.77 1.41
N PHE A 17 29.75 -12.46 0.51
CA PHE A 17 29.73 -13.91 0.32
C PHE A 17 29.16 -14.72 1.49
N ASN A 18 28.42 -14.09 2.41
CA ASN A 18 27.72 -14.81 3.47
C ASN A 18 26.55 -15.61 2.88
N PRO A 19 26.31 -16.82 3.39
CA PRO A 19 25.20 -17.65 2.94
C PRO A 19 23.86 -17.07 3.39
N TYR A 20 22.82 -17.30 2.59
CA TYR A 20 21.46 -16.90 2.92
C TYR A 20 20.99 -17.47 4.28
N PRO A 21 20.25 -16.70 5.11
CA PRO A 21 19.89 -17.14 6.45
C PRO A 21 18.94 -18.34 6.40
N ASN A 22 19.28 -19.40 7.14
CA ASN A 22 18.56 -20.67 7.11
C ASN A 22 17.10 -20.52 7.55
N GLU A 23 16.84 -19.62 8.50
CA GLU A 23 15.52 -19.29 9.03
C GLU A 23 14.60 -18.65 7.98
N LEU A 24 15.16 -17.98 6.97
CA LEU A 24 14.39 -17.35 5.88
C LEU A 24 14.19 -18.25 4.67
N VAL A 25 14.80 -19.44 4.65
CA VAL A 25 14.72 -20.37 3.50
C VAL A 25 13.28 -20.82 3.25
N GLU A 26 12.52 -21.13 4.30
CA GLU A 26 11.13 -21.54 4.11
C GLU A 26 10.26 -20.36 3.68
N THR A 27 10.50 -19.14 4.19
CA THR A 27 9.82 -17.91 3.75
C THR A 27 10.12 -17.61 2.28
N TYR A 28 11.37 -17.81 1.84
CA TYR A 28 11.76 -17.73 0.43
C TYR A 28 10.99 -18.74 -0.42
N VAL A 29 10.92 -20.00 0.01
CA VAL A 29 10.15 -21.02 -0.71
C VAL A 29 8.68 -20.65 -0.78
N GLN A 30 8.09 -20.15 0.30
CA GLN A 30 6.69 -19.70 0.34
C GLN A 30 6.47 -18.56 -0.67
N TYR A 31 7.29 -17.52 -0.65
CA TYR A 31 7.20 -16.37 -1.56
C TYR A 31 7.20 -16.80 -3.04
N TYR A 32 8.20 -17.60 -3.46
CA TYR A 32 8.30 -18.06 -4.85
C TYR A 32 7.29 -19.17 -5.23
N THR A 33 6.44 -19.56 -4.29
CA THR A 33 5.33 -20.51 -4.51
C THR A 33 3.96 -19.91 -4.24
N ILE A 34 3.87 -18.60 -3.99
CA ILE A 34 2.61 -17.86 -4.00
C ILE A 34 1.88 -18.16 -5.32
N PRO A 35 0.55 -18.44 -5.29
CA PRO A 35 -0.23 -18.64 -6.49
C PRO A 35 -0.04 -17.50 -7.49
N LYS A 36 0.13 -17.84 -8.76
CA LYS A 36 0.16 -16.83 -9.82
C LYS A 36 -1.22 -16.19 -9.95
N LYS A 37 -1.24 -14.94 -10.42
CA LYS A 37 -2.46 -14.24 -10.82
C LYS A 37 -3.29 -15.16 -11.75
N PRO A 38 -4.55 -15.49 -11.40
CA PRO A 38 -5.42 -16.30 -12.25
C PRO A 38 -5.67 -15.63 -13.60
N ASP A 39 -5.83 -16.43 -14.66
CA ASP A 39 -6.07 -15.91 -16.02
C ASP A 39 -7.42 -15.17 -16.15
N ASP A 40 -8.40 -15.54 -15.32
CA ASP A 40 -9.74 -14.94 -15.23
C ASP A 40 -9.83 -13.78 -14.23
N TRP A 41 -8.70 -13.37 -13.63
CA TRP A 41 -8.68 -12.27 -12.68
C TRP A 41 -9.13 -10.94 -13.32
N PRO A 42 -9.96 -10.13 -12.65
CA PRO A 42 -10.46 -8.88 -13.21
C PRO A 42 -9.32 -7.94 -13.68
N LYS A 43 -9.44 -7.41 -14.90
CA LYS A 43 -8.36 -6.64 -15.55
C LYS A 43 -8.01 -5.34 -14.85
N ASN A 44 -9.01 -4.72 -14.23
CA ASN A 44 -8.90 -3.48 -13.49
C ASN A 44 -8.43 -3.71 -12.04
N LEU A 45 -8.13 -4.96 -11.66
CA LEU A 45 -7.68 -5.38 -10.33
C LEU A 45 -6.22 -5.71 -10.23
N GLY A 46 -5.58 -5.05 -9.25
CA GLY A 46 -4.28 -5.42 -8.73
C GLY A 46 -4.30 -6.83 -8.15
N TRP A 47 -3.20 -7.54 -8.30
CA TRP A 47 -3.00 -8.84 -7.67
C TRP A 47 -1.89 -8.66 -6.65
N TYR A 48 -2.26 -8.51 -5.37
CA TYR A 48 -1.37 -8.04 -4.30
C TYR A 48 -0.84 -9.16 -3.40
N GLN A 49 -0.96 -10.42 -3.81
CA GLN A 49 -0.59 -11.57 -2.96
C GLN A 49 0.90 -11.55 -2.57
N ASP A 50 1.77 -11.20 -3.52
CA ASP A 50 3.20 -11.06 -3.25
C ASP A 50 3.50 -9.82 -2.42
N ASP A 51 2.82 -8.70 -2.67
CA ASP A 51 3.00 -7.47 -1.90
C ASP A 51 2.59 -7.65 -0.43
N TRP A 52 1.43 -8.24 -0.15
CA TRP A 52 1.00 -8.53 1.21
C TRP A 52 1.94 -9.50 1.92
N PHE A 53 2.44 -10.51 1.20
CA PHE A 53 3.42 -11.43 1.78
C PHE A 53 4.68 -10.70 2.23
N LEU A 54 5.17 -9.74 1.43
CA LEU A 54 6.34 -8.94 1.79
C LEU A 54 6.06 -8.00 2.97
N GLN A 55 4.87 -7.39 3.03
CA GLN A 55 4.46 -6.57 4.19
C GLN A 55 4.42 -7.37 5.49
N GLU A 56 3.96 -8.62 5.45
CA GLU A 56 3.87 -9.50 6.62
C GLU A 56 5.21 -10.13 7.02
N ASN A 57 6.20 -10.10 6.12
CA ASN A 57 7.51 -10.71 6.31
C ASN A 57 8.62 -9.69 6.07
N GLU A 58 8.60 -8.57 6.80
CA GLU A 58 9.56 -7.47 6.65
C GLU A 58 11.04 -7.91 6.69
N PRO A 59 11.51 -8.80 7.60
CA PRO A 59 12.89 -9.29 7.58
C PRO A 59 13.26 -10.03 6.30
N PHE A 60 12.30 -10.74 5.69
CA PHE A 60 12.48 -11.41 4.41
C PHE A 60 12.48 -10.42 3.24
N HIS A 61 11.63 -9.39 3.29
CA HIS A 61 11.66 -8.35 2.27
C HIS A 61 13.03 -7.65 2.21
N GLN A 62 13.61 -7.33 3.38
CA GLN A 62 14.95 -6.79 3.46
C GLN A 62 16.01 -7.76 2.93
N SER A 63 15.91 -9.05 3.26
CA SER A 63 16.88 -10.04 2.76
C SER A 63 16.86 -10.18 1.23
N LEU A 64 15.72 -9.98 0.57
CA LEU A 64 15.69 -9.97 -0.90
C LEU A 64 16.50 -8.82 -1.50
N VAL A 65 16.58 -7.68 -0.82
CA VAL A 65 17.43 -6.55 -1.25
C VAL A 65 18.89 -6.86 -0.95
N ASP A 66 19.20 -7.30 0.28
CA ASP A 66 20.57 -7.55 0.72
C ASP A 66 21.30 -8.62 -0.11
N TYR A 67 20.54 -9.61 -0.61
CA TYR A 67 21.04 -10.71 -1.43
C TYR A 67 20.86 -10.47 -2.94
N GLY A 68 20.47 -9.26 -3.34
CA GLY A 68 20.45 -8.82 -4.74
C GLY A 68 19.31 -9.41 -5.59
N ASN A 69 18.29 -10.00 -4.96
CA ASN A 69 17.07 -10.39 -5.66
C ASN A 69 16.23 -9.16 -6.04
N PHE A 70 16.21 -8.13 -5.18
CA PHE A 70 15.63 -6.81 -5.43
C PHE A 70 16.72 -5.73 -5.37
N THR A 71 16.49 -4.63 -6.09
CA THR A 71 17.37 -3.46 -6.05
C THR A 71 17.08 -2.54 -4.87
N GLU A 72 15.83 -2.49 -4.43
CA GLU A 72 15.33 -1.64 -3.35
C GLU A 72 14.09 -2.27 -2.70
N LEU A 73 13.71 -1.76 -1.53
CA LEU A 73 12.46 -2.12 -0.89
C LEU A 73 11.28 -1.62 -1.73
N ARG A 74 10.27 -2.46 -1.93
CA ARG A 74 9.04 -2.07 -2.60
C ARG A 74 8.25 -1.06 -1.77
N ASP A 75 7.63 -0.10 -2.46
CA ASP A 75 6.66 0.82 -1.87
C ASP A 75 5.26 0.19 -1.88
N PHE A 76 4.68 0.02 -0.70
CA PHE A 76 3.36 -0.57 -0.51
C PHE A 76 2.24 0.47 -0.25
N LYS A 77 2.51 1.76 -0.40
CA LYS A 77 1.53 2.82 -0.13
C LYS A 77 0.22 2.66 -0.92
N SER A 78 0.30 2.11 -2.13
CA SER A 78 -0.86 1.85 -3.00
C SER A 78 -1.46 0.44 -2.83
N VAL A 79 -0.90 -0.37 -1.92
CA VAL A 79 -1.38 -1.71 -1.62
C VAL A 79 -2.42 -1.60 -0.51
N PRO A 80 -3.65 -2.07 -0.73
CA PRO A 80 -4.69 -2.05 0.29
C PRO A 80 -4.36 -3.05 1.41
N PRO A 81 -4.78 -2.82 2.66
CA PRO A 81 -4.66 -3.83 3.71
C PRO A 81 -5.38 -5.12 3.32
N ARG A 82 -4.74 -6.28 3.53
CA ARG A 82 -5.27 -7.58 3.11
C ARG A 82 -6.66 -7.85 3.67
N GLU A 83 -6.84 -7.64 4.97
CA GLU A 83 -8.12 -7.88 5.64
C GLU A 83 -9.25 -7.05 5.01
N LEU A 84 -8.99 -5.80 4.64
CA LEU A 84 -9.96 -4.91 3.97
C LEU A 84 -10.23 -5.32 2.52
N PHE A 85 -9.20 -5.79 1.82
CA PHE A 85 -9.36 -6.29 0.46
C PHE A 85 -10.17 -7.59 0.42
N GLU A 86 -9.99 -8.45 1.42
CA GLU A 86 -10.63 -9.76 1.52
C GLU A 86 -12.04 -9.71 2.12
N THR A 87 -12.31 -8.81 3.08
CA THR A 87 -13.64 -8.67 3.71
C THR A 87 -14.72 -8.27 2.71
N GLU A 88 -14.37 -7.56 1.65
CA GLU A 88 -15.29 -7.10 0.63
C GLU A 88 -14.56 -7.03 -0.73
N TYR A 89 -14.86 -7.88 -1.71
CA TYR A 89 -15.96 -7.67 -2.68
C TYR A 89 -16.42 -6.21 -2.99
N ILE A 90 -16.12 -5.18 -2.17
CA ILE A 90 -16.13 -3.73 -2.49
C ILE A 90 -15.37 -3.52 -3.79
N TYR A 91 -14.32 -4.31 -3.95
CA TYR A 91 -13.54 -4.36 -5.14
C TYR A 91 -14.33 -4.88 -6.37
N PHE A 92 -15.14 -5.93 -6.24
CA PHE A 92 -16.11 -6.32 -7.30
C PHE A 92 -17.16 -5.22 -7.54
N ALA A 93 -17.58 -4.50 -6.50
CA ALA A 93 -18.52 -3.38 -6.63
C ALA A 93 -17.93 -2.15 -7.36
N MET A 94 -16.61 -1.91 -7.28
CA MET A 94 -15.92 -0.84 -8.01
C MET A 94 -15.60 -1.20 -9.47
N LEU A 95 -15.50 -2.49 -9.80
CA LEU A 95 -15.18 -2.92 -11.16
C LEU A 95 -16.35 -3.31 -12.05
N GLU A 96 -17.46 -3.80 -11.49
CA GLU A 96 -18.60 -4.27 -12.30
C GLU A 96 -19.69 -3.21 -12.54
N ALA A 97 -19.73 -2.09 -11.81
CA ALA A 97 -20.82 -1.13 -11.96
C ALA A 97 -20.26 0.29 -11.85
N LYS A 98 -20.50 1.23 -12.77
CA LYS A 98 -21.76 1.99 -12.92
C LYS A 98 -22.47 2.36 -11.61
N LYS A 99 -21.85 2.17 -10.43
CA LYS A 99 -22.42 2.56 -9.16
C LYS A 99 -22.37 4.09 -9.07
N PRO A 100 -23.47 4.71 -8.65
CA PRO A 100 -23.50 6.14 -8.39
C PRO A 100 -22.61 6.50 -7.20
N LYS A 101 -22.09 7.73 -7.22
CA LYS A 101 -21.15 8.26 -6.21
C LYS A 101 -21.62 8.03 -4.75
N TYR A 102 -22.91 8.17 -4.47
CA TYR A 102 -23.45 8.03 -3.11
C TYR A 102 -23.15 6.66 -2.48
N TYR A 103 -23.08 5.59 -3.29
CA TYR A 103 -22.80 4.25 -2.80
C TYR A 103 -21.35 4.12 -2.32
N ILE A 104 -20.41 4.75 -3.05
CA ILE A 104 -19.00 4.80 -2.66
C ILE A 104 -18.85 5.63 -1.38
N ASP A 105 -19.56 6.76 -1.30
CA ASP A 105 -19.52 7.64 -0.13
C ASP A 105 -20.04 6.93 1.14
N GLU A 106 -21.11 6.13 1.04
CA GLU A 106 -21.64 5.30 2.15
C GLU A 106 -20.63 4.24 2.60
N LEU A 107 -20.03 3.49 1.67
CA LEU A 107 -19.03 2.47 2.00
C LEU A 107 -17.82 3.05 2.74
N ARG A 108 -17.35 4.24 2.33
CA ARG A 108 -16.24 4.95 2.99
C ARG A 108 -16.59 5.37 4.42
N LEU A 109 -17.86 5.64 4.71
CA LEU A 109 -18.30 5.99 6.07
C LEU A 109 -18.43 4.77 6.96
N ASP A 110 -18.87 3.65 6.39
CA ASP A 110 -19.04 2.40 7.12
C ASP A 110 -17.70 1.70 7.37
N ASN A 111 -16.65 2.06 6.63
CA ASN A 111 -15.29 1.49 6.73
C ASN A 111 -14.24 2.62 6.85
N PRO A 112 -14.12 3.28 8.02
CA PRO A 112 -13.25 4.45 8.20
C PRO A 112 -11.77 4.16 7.96
N GLU A 113 -11.28 2.97 8.30
CA GLU A 113 -9.90 2.55 8.04
C GLU A 113 -9.59 2.46 6.53
N TRP A 114 -10.57 2.08 5.72
CA TRP A 114 -10.42 2.07 4.26
C TRP A 114 -10.40 3.48 3.69
N ASP A 115 -11.28 4.35 4.20
CA ASP A 115 -11.34 5.75 3.82
C ASP A 115 -10.05 6.50 4.15
N GLU A 116 -9.50 6.25 5.34
CA GLU A 116 -8.19 6.76 5.75
C GLU A 116 -7.07 6.24 4.86
N TRP A 117 -7.04 4.92 4.59
CA TRP A 117 -6.05 4.34 3.69
C TRP A 117 -6.11 4.97 2.30
N GLY A 118 -7.29 5.12 1.69
CA GLY A 118 -7.36 5.67 0.34
C GLY A 118 -7.02 7.16 0.27
N VAL A 119 -7.20 7.92 1.35
CA VAL A 119 -6.64 9.28 1.47
C VAL A 119 -5.11 9.23 1.56
N ALA A 120 -4.57 8.37 2.43
CA ALA A 120 -3.13 8.20 2.57
C ALA A 120 -2.47 7.75 1.26
N ALA A 121 -3.11 6.84 0.51
CA ALA A 121 -2.69 6.35 -0.80
C ALA A 121 -2.86 7.40 -1.93
N GLY A 122 -3.52 8.53 -1.67
CA GLY A 122 -3.76 9.59 -2.66
C GLY A 122 -4.88 9.30 -3.65
N ILE A 123 -5.73 8.30 -3.38
CA ILE A 123 -6.92 7.97 -4.16
C ILE A 123 -8.00 9.04 -3.94
N TRP A 124 -8.13 9.53 -2.70
CA TRP A 124 -9.02 10.63 -2.35
C TRP A 124 -8.26 11.76 -1.68
N THR A 125 -8.80 12.97 -1.79
CA THR A 125 -8.19 14.17 -1.19
C THR A 125 -8.44 14.28 0.31
N ARG A 126 -9.58 13.77 0.80
CA ARG A 126 -10.05 13.91 2.19
C ARG A 126 -10.99 12.76 2.55
N THR A 127 -11.00 12.37 3.82
CA THR A 127 -11.92 11.37 4.36
C THR A 127 -13.37 11.83 4.22
N MET A 128 -14.33 10.92 4.15
CA MET A 128 -15.76 11.22 4.11
C MET A 128 -16.24 11.96 5.35
N SER A 129 -15.72 11.60 6.52
CA SER A 129 -16.00 12.33 7.76
C SER A 129 -15.59 13.79 7.65
N GLU A 130 -14.42 14.06 7.08
CA GLU A 130 -13.95 15.43 6.87
C GLU A 130 -14.76 16.16 5.78
N GLN A 131 -15.12 15.47 4.70
CA GLN A 131 -16.01 16.04 3.68
C GLN A 131 -17.37 16.44 4.27
N ARG A 132 -17.95 15.62 5.14
CA ARG A 132 -19.22 15.91 5.84
C ARG A 132 -19.08 17.07 6.82
N ARG A 133 -18.00 17.13 7.61
CA ARG A 133 -17.73 18.26 8.52
C ARG A 133 -17.69 19.58 7.74
N ARG A 134 -16.96 19.59 6.63
CA ARG A 134 -16.79 20.77 5.76
C ARG A 134 -18.07 21.18 5.05
N ALA A 135 -18.95 20.24 4.69
CA ALA A 135 -20.24 20.55 4.09
C ALA A 135 -21.15 21.38 5.04
N GLY A 136 -20.92 21.34 6.35
CA GLY A 136 -21.63 22.15 7.34
C GLY A 136 -21.03 23.54 7.59
N LEU A 137 -19.90 23.88 6.97
CA LEU A 137 -19.22 25.16 7.17
C LEU A 137 -19.74 26.25 6.22
N SER A 138 -19.61 27.50 6.66
CA SER A 138 -19.85 28.64 5.76
C SER A 138 -18.72 28.76 4.73
N SER A 139 -18.98 29.46 3.62
CA SER A 139 -17.94 29.73 2.62
C SER A 139 -16.74 30.49 3.19
N THR A 140 -16.96 31.36 4.18
CA THR A 140 -15.88 32.10 4.86
C THR A 140 -15.03 31.16 5.71
N ASP A 141 -15.66 30.25 6.47
CA ASP A 141 -14.93 29.31 7.32
C ASP A 141 -14.09 28.34 6.47
N LEU A 142 -14.66 27.83 5.36
CA LEU A 142 -13.93 27.00 4.41
C LEU A 142 -12.70 27.72 3.84
N PHE A 143 -12.85 28.98 3.45
CA PHE A 143 -11.73 29.77 2.92
C PHE A 143 -10.63 29.97 3.95
N LEU A 144 -11.00 30.24 5.22
CA LEU A 144 -10.02 30.41 6.31
C LEU A 144 -9.27 29.10 6.60
N GLU A 145 -9.97 27.96 6.62
CA GLU A 145 -9.35 26.65 6.80
C GLU A 145 -8.40 26.30 5.64
N ASP A 146 -8.85 26.44 4.38
CA ASP A 146 -8.01 26.16 3.21
C ASP A 146 -6.76 27.06 3.17
N THR A 147 -6.90 28.33 3.56
CA THR A 147 -5.78 29.27 3.66
C THR A 147 -4.80 28.85 4.76
N ALA A 148 -5.31 28.38 5.90
CA ALA A 148 -4.49 27.89 7.00
C ALA A 148 -3.73 26.61 6.60
N GLU A 149 -4.41 25.62 6.00
CA GLU A 149 -3.81 24.39 5.46
C GLU A 149 -2.71 24.71 4.44
N ALA A 150 -2.97 25.63 3.50
CA ALA A 150 -1.98 26.02 2.50
C ALA A 150 -0.74 26.68 3.12
N ARG A 151 -0.92 27.52 4.15
CA ARG A 151 0.19 28.14 4.88
C ARG A 151 1.00 27.13 5.68
N GLU A 152 0.38 26.10 6.22
CA GLU A 152 1.07 25.01 6.91
C GLU A 152 1.89 24.17 5.94
N LYS A 153 1.29 23.72 4.82
CA LYS A 153 2.01 23.01 3.77
C LYS A 153 3.20 23.80 3.24
N LEU A 154 3.04 25.12 3.05
CA LEU A 154 4.15 25.98 2.63
C LEU A 154 5.27 26.02 3.68
N ARG A 155 4.93 26.06 4.98
CA ARG A 155 5.92 26.01 6.07
C ARG A 155 6.67 24.69 6.10
N ASP A 156 5.97 23.57 5.91
CA ASP A 156 6.60 22.24 5.89
C ASP A 156 7.57 22.09 4.71
N ILE A 157 7.18 22.57 3.53
CA ILE A 157 8.05 22.60 2.34
C ILE A 157 9.28 23.47 2.60
N MET A 158 9.10 24.67 3.16
CA MET A 158 10.22 25.56 3.48
C MET A 158 11.17 24.95 4.52
N ARG A 159 10.65 24.20 5.50
CA ARG A 159 11.48 23.48 6.48
C ARG A 159 12.30 22.38 5.81
N ALA A 160 11.66 21.53 5.02
CA ALA A 160 12.34 20.44 4.31
C ALA A 160 13.46 20.98 3.39
N LEU A 161 13.18 22.06 2.63
CA LEU A 161 14.18 22.72 1.78
C LEU A 161 15.31 23.37 2.58
N GLY A 162 15.02 23.90 3.78
CA GLY A 162 16.02 24.47 4.67
C GLY A 162 16.94 23.43 5.30
N GLU A 163 16.43 22.22 5.56
CA GLU A 163 17.20 21.08 6.06
C GLU A 163 18.06 20.43 4.96
N GLU A 164 17.64 20.47 3.69
CA GLU A 164 18.43 19.98 2.54
C GLU A 164 19.60 20.91 2.13
N LEU A 165 19.61 22.16 2.60
CA LEU A 165 20.64 23.16 2.28
C LEU A 165 21.75 23.31 3.36
N GLN A 166 21.71 22.53 4.44
CA GLN A 166 22.72 22.48 5.50
C GLN A 166 23.58 21.22 5.41
#